data_AF-A0A1M2Z7E1-F1
#
_entry.id   AF-A0A1M2Z7E1-F1
#
_cell.length_a   1.000
_cell.length_b   1.000
_cell.length_c   1.000
_cell.angle_alpha   90.00
_cell.angle_beta   90.00
_cell.angle_gamma   90.00
#
_symmetry.space_group_name_H-M   'P 1'
#
loop_
_entity.id
_entity.type
_entity.pdbx_description
1 polymer ?
#
loop_
_entity_poly.entity_id
_entity_poly.type
_entity_poly.pdbx_seq_one_letter_code
_entity_poly.pdbx_strand_id
1 'polypeptide(L)'
;MDEKYYWYLHGSKFEISRKTYDENRSEENHQNYIKRLEKTHGLCSYHNLDINGMTGEEIIADTSVNIEEQVLKNIMLEKQRECFKLLTEDEAFIIKQIYFENKTDRELEKITGIPKSTINDRKQKILKKLKELIENKKI
;
A
#
# COMPACT_ATOMS: atom_id res chain seq x y z
N MET A 1 56.44 -0.65 12.69
CA MET A 1 56.33 -1.27 11.35
C MET A 1 54.87 -1.19 10.99
N ASP A 2 54.51 -0.38 10.00
CA ASP A 2 53.12 -0.27 9.57
C ASP A 2 52.71 -1.58 8.89
N GLU A 3 51.76 -2.30 9.48
CA GLU A 3 51.20 -3.51 8.89
C GLU A 3 50.48 -3.16 7.59
N LYS A 4 50.93 -3.76 6.49
CA LYS A 4 50.34 -3.60 5.17
C LYS A 4 49.29 -4.68 4.93
N TYR A 5 48.07 -4.26 4.62
CA TYR A 5 46.95 -5.15 4.35
C TYR A 5 46.73 -5.29 2.84
N TYR A 6 46.29 -6.45 2.39
CA TYR A 6 46.12 -6.72 0.96
C TYR A 6 44.80 -7.42 0.67
N TRP A 7 44.22 -7.12 -0.49
CA TRP A 7 43.03 -7.76 -1.02
C TRP A 7 43.24 -8.22 -2.47
N TYR A 8 42.62 -9.34 -2.83
CA TYR A 8 42.71 -9.91 -4.17
C TYR A 8 41.40 -9.66 -4.92
N LEU A 9 41.48 -8.91 -6.02
CA LEU A 9 40.34 -8.69 -6.91
C LEU A 9 40.72 -9.18 -8.31
N HIS A 10 39.93 -10.09 -8.88
CA HIS A 10 40.19 -10.69 -10.21
C HIS A 10 41.62 -11.22 -10.41
N GLY A 11 42.20 -11.83 -9.37
CA GLY A 11 43.56 -12.38 -9.42
C GLY A 11 44.70 -11.36 -9.26
N SER A 12 44.40 -10.07 -9.10
CA SER A 12 45.39 -9.02 -8.85
C SER A 12 45.41 -8.59 -7.37
N LYS A 13 46.62 -8.37 -6.82
CA LYS A 13 46.85 -8.01 -5.42
C LYS A 13 46.92 -6.50 -5.23
N PHE A 14 46.06 -5.95 -4.37
CA PHE A 14 46.03 -4.53 -4.04
C PHE A 14 46.39 -4.31 -2.57
N GLU A 15 47.26 -3.33 -2.30
CA GLU A 15 47.49 -2.85 -0.93
C GLU A 15 46.30 -1.97 -0.53
N ILE A 16 45.68 -2.29 0.59
CA ILE A 16 44.48 -1.61 1.10
C ILE A 16 44.67 -1.16 2.53
N SER A 17 43.82 -0.23 2.97
CA SER A 17 43.81 0.20 4.36
C SER A 17 43.37 -0.94 5.29
N ARG A 18 43.85 -0.93 6.54
CA ARG A 18 43.40 -1.85 7.59
C ARG A 18 41.88 -1.88 7.72
N LYS A 19 41.25 -0.70 7.72
CA LYS A 19 39.79 -0.55 7.84
C LYS A 19 39.06 -1.31 6.73
N THR A 20 39.48 -1.11 5.49
CA THR A 20 38.90 -1.79 4.32
C THR A 20 39.11 -3.30 4.37
N TYR A 21 40.25 -3.74 4.90
CA TYR A 21 40.54 -5.16 5.07
C TYR A 21 39.59 -5.80 6.09
N ASP A 22 39.42 -5.16 7.26
CA ASP A 22 38.55 -5.64 8.33
C ASP A 22 37.08 -5.70 7.89
N GLU A 23 36.61 -4.69 7.14
CA GLU A 23 35.25 -4.66 6.55
C GLU A 23 35.02 -5.83 5.59
N ASN A 24 35.89 -5.99 4.58
CA ASN A 24 35.77 -7.09 3.62
C ASN A 24 35.86 -8.46 4.31
N ARG A 25 36.75 -8.60 5.29
CA ARG A 25 36.92 -9.85 6.03
C ARG A 25 35.72 -10.18 6.89
N SER A 26 35.10 -9.17 7.51
CA SER A 26 33.84 -9.33 8.24
C SER A 26 32.72 -9.80 7.32
N GLU A 27 32.64 -9.23 6.11
CA GLU A 27 31.63 -9.60 5.12
C GLU A 27 31.83 -11.02 4.57
N GLU A 28 33.07 -11.42 4.26
CA GLU A 28 33.40 -12.82 3.91
C GLU A 28 32.99 -13.80 5.01
N ASN A 29 33.31 -13.47 6.26
CA ASN A 29 32.96 -14.31 7.40
C ASN A 29 31.45 -14.44 7.55
N HIS A 30 30.71 -13.35 7.36
CA HIS A 30 29.26 -13.34 7.38
C HIS A 30 28.66 -14.21 6.26
N GLN A 31 29.14 -14.06 5.02
CA GLN A 31 28.69 -14.89 3.89
C GLN A 31 28.99 -16.39 4.12
N ASN A 32 30.18 -16.72 4.61
CA ASN A 32 30.55 -18.11 4.91
C ASN A 32 29.71 -18.70 6.05
N TYR A 33 29.37 -17.88 7.06
CA TYR A 33 28.47 -18.27 8.13
C TYR A 33 27.06 -18.59 7.60
N ILE A 34 26.51 -17.74 6.74
CA ILE A 34 25.20 -17.97 6.10
C ILE A 34 25.23 -19.27 5.28
N LYS A 35 26.23 -19.46 4.41
CA LYS A 35 26.37 -20.70 3.61
C LYS A 35 26.42 -21.96 4.47
N ARG A 36 27.07 -21.89 5.64
CA ARG A 36 27.12 -23.00 6.60
C ARG A 36 25.75 -23.27 7.22
N LEU A 37 25.01 -22.23 7.60
CA LEU A 37 23.64 -22.37 8.11
C LEU A 37 22.70 -22.94 7.04
N GLU A 38 22.77 -22.44 5.80
CA GLU A 38 22.00 -22.95 4.66
C GLU A 38 22.21 -24.46 4.48
N LYS A 39 23.46 -24.92 4.49
CA LYS A 39 23.79 -26.35 4.36
C LYS A 39 23.34 -27.19 5.56
N THR A 40 23.41 -26.63 6.78
CA THR A 40 23.11 -27.37 8.02
C THR A 40 21.62 -27.51 8.25
N HIS A 41 20.86 -26.46 7.96
CA HIS A 41 19.43 -26.37 8.25
C HIS A 41 18.55 -26.53 6.99
N GLY A 42 19.15 -26.72 5.81
CA GLY A 42 18.42 -26.78 4.54
C GLY A 42 17.71 -25.46 4.22
N LEU A 43 18.22 -24.33 4.71
CA LEU A 43 17.65 -23.01 4.46
C LEU A 43 17.99 -22.59 3.03
N CYS A 44 17.01 -22.06 2.31
CA CYS A 44 17.19 -21.45 1.01
C CYS A 44 16.81 -19.96 1.12
N SER A 45 17.59 -19.09 0.47
CA SER A 45 17.19 -17.69 0.31
C SER A 45 15.88 -17.60 -0.46
N TYR A 46 14.95 -16.77 0.01
CA TYR A 46 13.69 -16.49 -0.69
C TYR A 46 13.89 -16.04 -2.14
N HIS A 47 14.96 -15.27 -2.41
CA HIS A 47 15.31 -14.80 -3.76
C HIS A 47 15.86 -15.91 -4.68
N ASN A 48 16.18 -17.08 -4.12
CA ASN A 48 16.65 -18.24 -4.89
C ASN A 48 15.54 -19.28 -5.10
N LEU A 49 14.30 -18.98 -4.68
CA LEU A 49 13.14 -19.87 -4.81
C LEU A 49 12.33 -19.61 -6.08
N ASP A 50 12.90 -18.92 -7.06
CA ASP A 50 12.22 -18.63 -8.31
C ASP A 50 11.97 -19.93 -9.10
N ILE A 51 10.71 -20.23 -9.41
CA ILE A 51 10.31 -21.45 -10.12
C ILE A 51 9.48 -21.03 -11.33
N ASN A 52 9.83 -21.55 -12.52
CA ASN A 52 9.08 -21.34 -13.76
C ASN A 52 8.81 -19.86 -14.11
N GLY A 53 9.71 -18.96 -13.72
CA GLY A 53 9.58 -17.51 -13.98
C GLY A 53 8.70 -16.76 -12.98
N MET A 54 8.21 -17.42 -11.93
CA MET A 54 7.60 -16.78 -10.76
C MET A 54 8.65 -16.59 -9.68
N THR A 55 8.63 -15.43 -9.03
CA THR A 55 9.50 -15.13 -7.91
C THR A 55 9.11 -15.92 -6.66
N GLY A 56 10.06 -16.16 -5.75
CA GLY A 56 9.76 -16.81 -4.46
C GLY A 56 8.66 -16.10 -3.65
N GLU A 57 8.49 -14.78 -3.85
CA GLU A 57 7.46 -13.94 -3.22
C GLU A 57 6.06 -14.22 -3.79
N GLU A 58 5.96 -14.44 -5.10
CA GLU A 58 4.70 -14.81 -5.76
C GLU A 58 4.24 -16.23 -5.38
N ILE A 59 5.19 -17.12 -5.08
CA ILE A 59 4.92 -18.50 -4.66
C ILE A 59 4.40 -18.55 -3.22
N ILE A 60 4.87 -17.65 -2.35
CA ILE A 60 4.50 -17.58 -0.92
C ILE A 60 3.72 -16.29 -0.65
N ALA A 61 2.65 -16.08 -1.42
CA ALA A 61 1.80 -14.91 -1.29
C ALA A 61 0.96 -14.95 -0.01
N ASP A 62 0.88 -13.81 0.69
CA ASP A 62 -0.04 -13.63 1.82
C ASP A 62 -1.47 -13.43 1.29
N THR A 63 -2.27 -14.49 1.37
CA THR A 63 -3.68 -14.46 0.92
C THR A 63 -4.60 -13.68 1.86
N SER A 64 -4.12 -13.27 3.04
CA SER A 64 -4.90 -12.43 3.95
C SER A 64 -4.95 -10.97 3.51
N VAL A 65 -4.04 -10.55 2.62
CA VAL A 65 -3.94 -9.17 2.15
C VAL A 65 -4.05 -9.12 0.62
N ASN A 66 -5.22 -8.69 0.13
CA ASN A 66 -5.40 -8.40 -1.29
C ASN A 66 -4.97 -6.96 -1.59
N ILE A 67 -3.71 -6.78 -2.00
CA ILE A 67 -3.14 -5.47 -2.35
C ILE A 67 -3.92 -4.82 -3.49
N GLU A 68 -4.33 -5.59 -4.50
CA GLU A 68 -5.10 -5.08 -5.64
C GLU A 68 -6.43 -4.48 -5.18
N GLU A 69 -7.15 -5.19 -4.31
CA GLU A 69 -8.41 -4.72 -3.75
C GLU A 69 -8.21 -3.46 -2.89
N GLN A 70 -7.13 -3.39 -2.11
CA GLN A 70 -6.79 -2.19 -1.34
C GLN A 70 -6.50 -0.99 -2.23
N VAL A 71 -5.72 -1.19 -3.30
CA VAL A 71 -5.41 -0.13 -4.27
C VAL A 71 -6.67 0.34 -4.98
N LEU A 72 -7.51 -0.59 -5.47
CA LEU A 72 -8.79 -0.27 -6.09
C LEU A 72 -9.70 0.52 -5.13
N LYS A 73 -9.81 0.09 -3.88
CA LYS A 73 -10.59 0.78 -2.85
C LYS A 73 -10.09 2.21 -2.62
N ASN A 74 -8.77 2.40 -2.54
CA ASN A 74 -8.18 3.73 -2.36
C ASN A 74 -8.50 4.65 -3.55
N ILE A 75 -8.36 4.17 -4.77
CA ILE A 75 -8.73 4.91 -5.98
C ILE A 75 -10.22 5.29 -5.96
N MET A 76 -11.11 4.35 -5.60
CA MET A 76 -12.54 4.62 -5.51
C MET A 76 -12.86 5.69 -4.45
N LEU A 77 -12.19 5.65 -3.29
CA LEU A 77 -12.34 6.66 -2.23
C LEU A 77 -11.87 8.04 -2.69
N GLU A 78 -10.76 8.13 -3.42
CA GLU A 78 -10.28 9.40 -3.99
C GLU A 78 -11.29 9.99 -4.97
N LYS A 79 -11.80 9.18 -5.91
CA LYS A 79 -12.85 9.63 -6.85
C LYS A 79 -14.11 10.10 -6.12
N GLN A 80 -14.51 9.38 -5.08
CA GLN A 80 -15.67 9.77 -4.26
C GLN A 80 -15.44 11.12 -3.56
N ARG A 81 -14.25 11.35 -3.00
CA ARG A 81 -13.87 12.64 -2.37
C ARG A 81 -13.93 13.79 -3.36
N GLU A 82 -13.41 13.60 -4.58
CA GLU A 82 -13.49 14.62 -5.63
C GLU A 82 -14.94 14.91 -6.04
N CYS A 83 -15.80 13.90 -6.10
CA CYS A 83 -17.22 14.10 -6.37
C CYS A 83 -17.93 14.85 -5.24
N PHE A 84 -17.59 14.57 -3.98
CA PHE A 84 -18.17 15.29 -2.84
C PHE A 84 -17.80 16.77 -2.79
N LYS A 85 -16.64 17.18 -3.31
CA LYS A 85 -16.28 18.61 -3.45
C LYS A 85 -17.20 19.37 -4.41
N LEU A 86 -17.95 18.68 -5.26
CA LEU A 86 -18.87 19.28 -6.24
C LEU A 86 -20.31 19.38 -5.72
N LEU A 87 -20.56 18.88 -4.50
CA LEU A 87 -21.84 19.06 -3.83
C LEU A 87 -21.94 20.48 -3.27
N THR A 88 -23.15 21.03 -3.28
CA THR A 88 -23.43 22.27 -2.54
C THR A 88 -23.43 22.00 -1.04
N GLU A 89 -23.38 23.05 -0.22
CA GLU A 89 -23.41 22.92 1.25
C GLU A 89 -24.66 22.17 1.75
N ASP A 90 -25.83 22.47 1.17
CA ASP A 90 -27.09 21.78 1.48
C ASP A 90 -27.06 20.29 1.10
N GLU A 91 -26.50 19.97 -0.07
CA GLU A 91 -26.38 18.59 -0.54
C GLU A 91 -25.41 17.80 0.34
N ALA A 92 -24.26 18.39 0.66
CA ALA A 92 -23.25 17.81 1.54
C ALA A 92 -23.81 17.62 2.96
N PHE A 93 -24.61 18.55 3.47
CA PHE A 93 -25.28 18.42 4.76
C PHE A 93 -26.18 17.18 4.79
N ILE A 94 -27.08 17.02 3.81
CA ILE A 94 -27.99 15.87 3.75
C ILE A 94 -27.21 14.55 3.72
N ILE A 95 -26.17 14.45 2.88
CA ILE A 95 -25.34 13.24 2.77
C ILE A 95 -24.60 12.96 4.09
N LYS A 96 -24.05 13.99 4.74
CA LYS A 96 -23.36 13.86 6.03
C LYS A 96 -24.29 13.30 7.10
N GLN A 97 -25.47 13.90 7.25
CA GLN A 97 -26.43 13.48 8.27
C GLN A 97 -26.86 12.02 8.08
N ILE A 98 -27.08 11.58 6.84
CA ILE A 98 -27.59 10.24 6.55
C ILE A 98 -26.48 9.18 6.61
N TYR A 99 -25.35 9.40 5.95
CA TYR A 99 -24.34 8.36 5.73
C TYR A 99 -23.17 8.40 6.72
N PHE A 100 -22.89 9.55 7.34
CA PHE A 100 -21.79 9.68 8.31
C PHE A 100 -22.31 9.72 9.76
N GLU A 101 -23.48 10.32 9.97
CA GLU A 101 -24.11 10.40 11.30
C GLU A 101 -25.23 9.35 11.51
N ASN A 102 -25.51 8.51 10.50
CA ASN A 102 -26.52 7.44 10.54
C ASN A 102 -27.93 7.93 10.93
N LYS A 103 -28.29 9.17 10.61
CA LYS A 103 -29.62 9.71 10.88
C LYS A 103 -30.62 9.22 9.85
N THR A 104 -31.80 8.85 10.32
CA THR A 104 -32.93 8.50 9.48
C THR A 104 -33.55 9.76 8.86
N ASP A 105 -34.24 9.60 7.72
CA ASP A 105 -34.96 10.71 7.09
C ASP A 105 -35.99 11.37 8.05
N ARG A 106 -36.55 10.59 9.00
CA ARG A 106 -37.49 11.08 10.03
C ARG A 106 -36.81 11.95 11.09
N GLU A 107 -35.59 11.61 11.49
CA GLU A 107 -34.82 12.44 12.44
C GLU A 107 -34.38 13.74 11.78
N LEU A 108 -33.98 13.66 10.52
CA LEU A 108 -33.67 14.82 9.69
C LEU A 108 -34.87 15.77 9.52
N GLU A 109 -36.07 15.23 9.32
CA GLU A 109 -37.31 16.02 9.29
C GLU A 109 -37.54 16.77 10.62
N LYS A 110 -37.30 16.12 11.77
CA LYS A 110 -37.40 16.77 13.09
C LYS A 110 -36.35 17.87 13.29
N ILE A 111 -35.12 17.67 12.79
CA ILE A 111 -34.01 18.61 12.94
C ILE A 111 -34.17 19.82 12.03
N THR A 112 -34.59 19.59 10.78
CA THR A 112 -34.59 20.62 9.73
C THR A 112 -35.97 21.23 9.48
N GLY A 113 -37.05 20.60 9.96
CA GLY A 113 -38.43 20.95 9.62
C GLY A 113 -38.82 20.62 8.17
N ILE A 114 -37.92 20.03 7.38
CA ILE A 114 -38.17 19.66 5.99
C ILE A 114 -38.95 18.34 5.96
N PRO A 115 -40.07 18.24 5.22
CA PRO A 115 -40.84 17.00 5.13
C PRO A 115 -39.97 15.83 4.68
N LYS A 116 -40.17 14.66 5.29
CA LYS A 116 -39.43 13.43 4.96
C LYS A 116 -39.41 13.13 3.45
N SER A 117 -40.54 13.35 2.77
CA SER A 117 -40.65 13.14 1.31
C SER A 117 -39.67 14.01 0.54
N THR A 118 -39.59 15.29 0.87
CA THR A 118 -38.64 16.24 0.27
C THR A 118 -37.19 15.86 0.56
N ILE A 119 -36.88 15.40 1.77
CA ILE A 119 -35.54 14.91 2.11
C ILE A 119 -35.16 13.70 1.26
N ASN A 120 -36.08 12.75 1.11
CA ASN A 120 -35.86 11.58 0.28
C ASN A 120 -35.67 11.96 -1.20
N ASP A 121 -36.47 12.88 -1.73
CA ASP A 121 -36.32 13.36 -3.12
C ASP A 121 -34.97 14.06 -3.34
N ARG A 122 -34.55 14.91 -2.39
CA ARG A 122 -33.22 15.55 -2.42
C ARG A 122 -32.12 14.50 -2.37
N LYS A 123 -32.19 13.53 -1.46
CA LYS A 123 -31.25 12.42 -1.37
C LYS A 123 -31.12 11.67 -2.70
N GLN A 124 -32.23 11.31 -3.33
CA GLN A 124 -32.22 10.60 -4.62
C GLN A 124 -31.57 11.43 -5.73
N LYS A 125 -31.85 12.73 -5.79
CA LYS A 125 -31.21 13.65 -6.75
C LYS A 125 -29.70 13.75 -6.53
N ILE A 126 -29.27 13.85 -5.26
CA ILE A 126 -27.85 13.92 -4.91
C ILE A 126 -27.14 12.62 -5.31
N LEU A 127 -27.71 11.46 -5.00
CA LEU A 127 -27.15 10.17 -5.38
C LEU A 127 -27.07 10.00 -6.90
N LYS A 128 -28.09 10.43 -7.64
CA LYS A 128 -28.08 10.44 -9.10
C LYS A 128 -26.96 11.33 -9.64
N LYS A 129 -26.82 12.55 -9.12
CA LYS A 129 -25.75 13.48 -9.48
C LYS A 129 -24.37 12.89 -9.20
N LEU A 130 -24.16 12.29 -8.03
CA LEU A 130 -22.90 11.63 -7.69
C LEU A 130 -22.59 10.45 -8.61
N LYS A 131 -23.59 9.63 -8.94
CA LYS A 131 -23.43 8.53 -9.90
C LYS A 131 -23.01 9.05 -11.28
N GLU A 132 -23.70 10.05 -11.79
CA GLU A 132 -23.38 10.68 -13.08
C GLU A 132 -21.98 11.30 -13.08
N LEU A 133 -21.54 11.87 -11.96
CA LEU A 133 -20.18 12.38 -11.80
C LEU A 133 -19.15 11.24 -11.84
N ILE A 134 -19.40 10.11 -11.19
CA ILE A 134 -18.47 8.97 -11.21
C ILE A 134 -18.39 8.32 -12.61
N GLU A 135 -19.52 8.23 -13.32
CA GLU A 135 -19.59 7.58 -14.63
C GLU A 135 -19.08 8.46 -15.78
N ASN A 136 -19.38 9.77 -15.76
CA ASN A 136 -19.07 10.67 -16.89
C ASN A 136 -17.76 11.43 -16.74
N LYS A 137 -17.25 11.64 -15.52
CA LYS A 137 -15.93 12.23 -15.33
C LYS A 137 -14.90 11.11 -15.31
N LYS A 138 -14.01 11.10 -16.32
CA LYS A 138 -12.71 10.43 -16.24
C LYS A 138 -11.82 11.18 -15.22
N ILE A 139 -12.23 11.20 -13.95
CA ILE A 139 -11.31 11.44 -12.83
C ILE A 139 -10.52 10.16 -12.63
#